data_AF-S6HAC6-F1
#
_entry.id   AF-S6HAC6-F1
#
_cell.length_a   1.000
_cell.length_b   1.000
_cell.length_c   1.000
_cell.angle_alpha   90.00
_cell.angle_beta   90.00
_cell.angle_gamma   90.00
#
_symmetry.space_group_name_H-M   'P 1'
#
loop_
_entity.id
_entity.type
_entity.pdbx_description
1 polymer ?
#
loop_
_entity_poly.entity_id
_entity_poly.type
_entity_poly.pdbx_seq_one_letter_code
_entity_poly.pdbx_strand_id
1 'polypeptide(L)'
;MSDEQNEIDVYESRRFTSALKKLSDSQLKIVEDEIDVIIKTPEIGVAKKGDLSHIRVHKFDVTNSQALLGYCWNETSIEIYLLS
;
A
#
# COMPACT_ATOMS: atom_id res chain seq x y z
N MET A 1 -16.92 -15.59 -13.51
CA MET A 1 -15.91 -14.86 -14.28
C MET A 1 -14.84 -14.49 -13.28
N SER A 2 -13.77 -15.29 -13.33
CA SER A 2 -12.42 -15.12 -12.78
C SER A 2 -12.19 -14.02 -11.74
N ASP A 3 -12.45 -14.32 -10.46
CA ASP A 3 -11.66 -13.71 -9.39
C ASP A 3 -10.32 -14.45 -9.38
N GLU A 4 -9.41 -14.01 -10.24
CA GLU A 4 -8.02 -14.46 -10.24
C GLU A 4 -7.39 -13.91 -8.96
N GLN A 5 -7.59 -14.65 -7.87
CA GLN A 5 -6.85 -14.48 -6.62
C GLN A 5 -5.40 -14.81 -6.94
N ASN A 6 -4.70 -13.85 -7.53
CA ASN A 6 -3.25 -13.91 -7.61
C ASN A 6 -2.75 -14.08 -6.17
N GLU A 7 -2.01 -15.15 -5.92
CA GLU A 7 -1.12 -15.27 -4.76
C GLU A 7 -0.09 -14.14 -4.89
N ILE A 8 -0.45 -12.96 -4.39
CA ILE A 8 0.43 -11.81 -4.43
C ILE A 8 1.18 -11.80 -3.11
N ASP A 9 2.46 -12.09 -3.16
CA ASP A 9 3.32 -11.96 -1.99
C ASP A 9 3.41 -10.48 -1.61
N VAL A 10 2.84 -10.15 -0.44
CA VAL A 10 2.90 -8.80 0.13
C VAL A 10 4.16 -8.70 0.99
N TYR A 11 5.12 -7.92 0.51
CA TYR A 11 6.35 -7.62 1.22
C TYR A 11 6.25 -6.28 1.92
N GLU A 12 6.20 -6.32 3.25
CA GLU A 12 6.36 -5.13 4.09
C GLU A 12 7.80 -5.02 4.62
N SER A 13 8.37 -3.82 4.58
CA SER A 13 9.66 -3.59 5.26
C SER A 13 9.47 -3.56 6.78
N ARG A 14 10.48 -3.96 7.57
CA ARG A 14 10.41 -3.82 9.04
C ARG A 14 10.14 -2.38 9.50
N ARG A 15 10.53 -1.39 8.69
CA ARG A 15 10.26 0.03 8.97
C ARG A 15 8.77 0.34 8.82
N PHE A 16 8.10 -0.31 7.88
CA PHE A 16 6.65 -0.25 7.69
C PHE A 16 5.91 -0.84 8.90
N THR A 17 6.19 -2.10 9.25
CA THR A 17 5.57 -2.75 10.43
C THR A 17 5.82 -1.97 11.73
N SER A 18 7.02 -1.40 11.88
CA SER A 18 7.34 -0.57 13.05
C SER A 18 6.63 0.78 13.05
N ALA A 19 6.34 1.34 11.87
CA ALA A 19 5.56 2.57 11.74
C ALA A 19 4.08 2.30 12.00
N LEU A 20 3.52 1.21 11.45
CA LEU A 20 2.17 0.73 11.76
C LEU A 20 1.97 0.53 13.26
N LYS A 21 2.93 -0.13 13.93
CA LYS A 21 2.90 -0.30 15.39
C LYS A 21 2.97 1.00 16.19
N LYS A 22 3.42 2.11 15.60
CA LYS A 22 3.43 3.43 16.24
C LYS A 22 2.13 4.21 16.00
N LEU A 23 1.33 3.80 15.02
CA LEU A 23 0.01 4.37 14.76
C LEU A 23 -0.97 3.89 15.83
N SER A 24 -2.01 4.67 16.08
CA SER A 24 -3.11 4.23 16.97
C SER A 24 -3.98 3.17 16.30
N ASP A 25 -4.74 2.39 17.07
CA ASP A 25 -5.62 1.34 16.52
C ASP A 25 -6.55 1.83 15.41
N SER A 26 -7.05 3.07 15.51
CA SER A 26 -7.89 3.67 14.48
C SER A 26 -7.12 3.93 13.18
N GLN A 27 -5.88 4.40 13.30
CA GLN A 27 -5.02 4.67 12.17
C GLN A 27 -4.53 3.36 11.52
N LEU A 28 -4.17 2.37 12.34
CA LEU A 28 -3.79 1.03 11.88
C LEU A 28 -4.88 0.44 11.00
N LYS A 29 -6.14 0.45 11.47
CA LYS A 29 -7.29 -0.03 10.70
C LYS A 29 -7.42 0.64 9.33
N ILE A 30 -7.26 1.96 9.27
CA ILE A 30 -7.34 2.69 7.99
C ILE A 30 -6.23 2.21 7.05
N VAL A 31 -5.00 2.04 7.54
CA VAL A 31 -3.90 1.56 6.70
C VAL A 31 -4.12 0.11 6.27
N GLU A 32 -4.59 -0.76 7.16
CA GLU A 32 -4.93 -2.15 6.83
C GLU A 32 -6.05 -2.24 5.78
N ASP A 33 -7.11 -1.46 5.93
CA ASP A 33 -8.20 -1.37 4.95
C ASP A 33 -7.67 -0.89 3.59
N GLU A 34 -6.81 0.14 3.56
CA GLU A 34 -6.20 0.62 2.31
C GLU A 34 -5.25 -0.41 1.68
N ILE A 35 -4.50 -1.18 2.47
CA ILE A 35 -3.67 -2.28 1.96
C ILE A 35 -4.55 -3.34 1.30
N ASP A 36 -5.65 -3.73 1.94
CA ASP A 36 -6.62 -4.68 1.37
C ASP A 36 -7.22 -4.16 0.06
N VAL A 37 -7.51 -2.86 -0.01
CA VAL A 37 -7.98 -2.22 -1.25
C VAL A 37 -6.90 -2.21 -2.32
N ILE A 38 -5.63 -1.98 -1.98
CA ILE A 38 -4.51 -2.03 -2.93
C ILE A 38 -4.29 -3.45 -3.45
N ILE A 39 -4.40 -4.47 -2.60
CA ILE A 39 -4.28 -5.88 -3.01
C ILE A 39 -5.43 -6.25 -3.96
N LYS A 40 -6.65 -5.80 -3.66
CA LYS A 40 -7.84 -6.02 -4.52
C LYS A 40 -7.85 -5.15 -5.78
N THR A 41 -7.29 -3.95 -5.69
CA THR A 41 -7.34 -2.91 -6.72
C THR A 41 -6.03 -2.15 -6.72
N PRO A 42 -4.98 -2.72 -7.32
CA PRO A 42 -3.67 -2.07 -7.39
C PRO A 42 -3.66 -0.82 -8.28
N GLU A 43 -4.77 -0.52 -8.95
CA GLU A 43 -4.94 0.68 -9.74
C GLU A 43 -5.28 1.93 -8.91
N ILE A 44 -5.61 1.79 -7.62
CA ILE A 44 -6.02 2.91 -6.76
C ILE A 44 -4.90 3.94 -6.50
N GLY A 45 -3.65 3.49 -6.54
CA GLY A 45 -2.47 4.34 -6.39
C GLY A 45 -2.13 5.08 -7.67
N VAL A 46 -1.69 6.32 -7.51
CA VAL A 46 -1.24 7.16 -8.62
C VAL A 46 0.13 6.67 -9.08
N ALA A 47 0.17 6.03 -10.26
CA ALA A 47 1.41 5.64 -10.90
C ALA A 47 2.24 6.89 -11.25
N LYS A 48 3.52 6.87 -10.89
CA LYS A 48 4.46 7.92 -11.33
C LYS A 48 4.72 7.76 -12.83
N LYS A 49 4.42 8.78 -13.63
CA LYS A 49 4.82 8.82 -15.06
C LYS A 49 6.34 9.03 -15.18
N GLY A 50 7.01 8.19 -15.96
CA GLY A 50 8.45 8.23 -16.23
C GLY A 50 9.13 6.87 -15.99
N ASP A 51 10.43 6.86 -15.68
CA ASP A 51 11.21 5.66 -15.34
C ASP A 51 10.72 4.89 -14.09
N LEU A 52 9.85 5.51 -13.28
CA LEU A 52 9.29 4.93 -12.04
C LEU A 52 7.85 4.42 -12.23
N SER A 53 7.49 4.00 -13.44
CA SER A 53 6.15 3.51 -13.81
C SER A 53 5.70 2.27 -13.02
N HIS A 54 6.63 1.58 -12.37
CA HIS A 54 6.37 0.44 -11.48
C HIS A 54 5.97 0.86 -10.05
N ILE A 55 6.25 2.11 -9.65
CA ILE A 55 5.89 2.63 -8.33
C ILE A 55 4.59 3.41 -8.40
N ARG A 56 3.65 3.01 -7.54
CA ARG A 56 2.39 3.71 -7.29
C ARG A 56 2.44 4.34 -5.91
N VAL A 57 1.89 5.55 -5.81
CA VAL A 57 1.74 6.24 -4.52
C VAL A 57 0.26 6.46 -4.27
N HIS A 58 -0.23 5.89 -3.19
CA HIS A 58 -1.56 6.11 -2.68
C HIS A 58 -1.48 7.08 -1.50
N LYS A 59 -2.14 8.23 -1.61
CA LYS A 59 -2.28 9.18 -0.50
C LYS A 59 -3.65 8.99 0.13
N PHE A 60 -3.70 8.94 1.44
CA PHE A 60 -4.94 8.77 2.19
C PHE A 60 -4.87 9.51 3.52
N ASP A 61 -6.03 9.91 4.02
CA ASP A 61 -6.14 10.64 5.28
C ASP A 61 -6.33 9.66 6.43
N VAL A 62 -5.38 9.67 7.35
CA VAL A 62 -5.31 8.75 8.48
C VAL A 62 -5.73 9.50 9.74
N THR A 63 -7.05 9.60 9.95
CA THR A 63 -7.77 10.27 11.06
C THR A 63 -7.43 11.76 11.25
N ASN A 64 -6.15 12.09 11.48
CA ASN A 64 -5.64 13.44 11.77
C ASN A 64 -4.27 13.72 11.13
N SER A 65 -3.77 12.81 10.29
CA SER A 65 -2.51 12.97 9.54
C SER A 65 -2.69 12.44 8.12
N GLN A 66 -2.11 13.10 7.12
CA GLN A 66 -2.07 12.56 5.76
C GLN A 66 -0.92 11.55 5.67
N ALA A 67 -1.20 10.32 5.25
CA ALA A 67 -0.19 9.29 5.03
C ALA A 67 0.00 9.03 3.53
N LEU A 68 1.22 8.66 3.14
CA LEU A 68 1.56 8.26 1.78
C LEU A 68 2.04 6.81 1.78
N LEU A 69 1.26 5.93 1.15
CA LEU A 69 1.68 4.57 0.84
C LEU A 69 2.34 4.56 -0.54
N GLY A 70 3.63 4.29 -0.59
CA GLY A 70 4.26 3.84 -1.82
C GLY A 70 4.11 2.34 -1.94
N TYR A 71 3.70 1.83 -3.09
CA TYR A 71 3.77 0.39 -3.35
C TYR A 71 4.25 0.13 -4.77
N CYS A 72 5.01 -0.94 -4.94
CA CYS A 72 5.44 -1.45 -6.22
C CYS A 72 4.60 -2.67 -6.55
N TRP A 73 3.88 -2.64 -7.67
CA TRP A 73 3.16 -3.80 -8.16
C TRP A 73 4.01 -4.51 -9.21
N ASN A 74 4.49 -5.70 -8.88
CA ASN A 74 5.12 -6.62 -9.82
C ASN A 74 4.11 -7.73 -10.19
N GLU A 75 4.37 -8.48 -11.26
CA GLU A 75 3.45 -9.52 -11.78
C GLU A 75 3.02 -10.56 -10.74
N THR A 76 3.82 -10.79 -9.70
CA THR A 76 3.57 -11.80 -8.65
C THR A 76 3.75 -11.29 -7.22
N SER A 77 4.10 -10.01 -7.01
CA SER A 77 4.43 -9.51 -5.67
C SER A 77 4.14 -8.03 -5.53
N ILE A 78 3.66 -7.62 -4.36
CA ILE A 78 3.50 -6.22 -3.98
C ILE A 78 4.51 -5.89 -2.89
N GLU A 79 5.34 -4.90 -3.15
CA GLU A 79 6.21 -4.34 -2.11
C GLU A 79 5.62 -3.03 -1.60
N ILE A 80 5.31 -2.96 -0.31
CA ILE A 80 4.69 -1.80 0.34
C ILE A 80 5.74 -1.03 1.16
N TYR A 81 5.74 0.29 0.98
CA TYR A 81 6.64 1.25 1.58
C TYR A 81 5.86 2.43 2.16
N LEU A 82 6.10 2.77 3.43
CA LEU A 82 5.56 4.01 3.99
C LEU A 82 6.50 5.16 3.60
N LEU A 83 5.99 6.09 2.82
CA LEU A 83 6.60 7.40 2.58
C LEU A 83 6.00 8.34 3.62
N SER A 84 6.81 8.80 4.57
CA SER A 84 6.35 9.64 5.69
C SER A 84 5.71 10.95 5.25
#